data_AF-A0A936E4K8-F1
#
_entry.id   AF-A0A936E4K8-F1
#
_cell.length_a   1.000
_cell.length_b   1.000
_cell.length_c   1.000
_cell.angle_alpha   90.00
_cell.angle_beta   90.00
_cell.angle_gamma   90.00
#
_symmetry.space_group_name_H-M   'P 1'
#
loop_
_entity.id
_entity.type
_entity.pdbx_description
1 polymer ?
#
loop_
_entity_poly.entity_id
_entity_poly.type
_entity_poly.pdbx_seq_one_letter_code
_entity_poly.pdbx_strand_id
1 'polypeptide(L)'
;MKIRFQGDYDLKRAIIAGVKRRQSEIDFRNADDALLHGVEDEKVLAIAARDGRILVSHDRNTMPVHFTNFISNQDSPGLILIEQSLPVRDAIE
;
A
#
# COMPACT_ATOMS: atom_id res chain seq x y z
N MET A 1 -6.27 -18.42 0.28
CA MET A 1 -5.19 -17.51 -0.16
C MET A 1 -5.26 -16.28 0.73
N LYS A 2 -4.17 -15.89 1.40
CA LYS A 2 -4.18 -14.74 2.33
C LYS A 2 -3.82 -13.47 1.56
N ILE A 3 -4.72 -12.50 1.49
CA ILE A 3 -4.42 -11.20 0.84
C ILE A 3 -3.37 -10.47 1.69
N ARG A 4 -2.36 -9.89 1.04
CA ARG A 4 -1.26 -9.19 1.71
C ARG A 4 -1.15 -7.76 1.19
N PHE A 5 -1.25 -6.81 2.10
CA PHE A 5 -1.10 -5.39 1.81
C PHE A 5 0.19 -4.84 2.42
N GLN A 6 0.76 -3.86 1.74
CA GLN A 6 1.77 -2.96 2.25
C GLN A 6 1.16 -1.56 2.28
N GLY A 7 1.10 -0.93 3.45
CA GLY A 7 0.75 0.49 3.54
C GLY A 7 1.95 1.33 3.15
N ASP A 8 1.72 2.30 2.28
CA ASP A 8 2.67 3.37 2.01
C ASP A 8 2.80 4.28 3.24
N TYR A 9 3.84 5.11 3.28
CA TYR A 9 4.12 5.98 4.42
C TYR A 9 3.03 7.03 4.65
N ASP A 10 2.40 7.51 3.58
CA ASP A 10 1.33 8.49 3.64
C ASP A 10 -0.04 7.90 4.06
N LEU A 11 -0.18 6.56 4.05
CA LEU A 11 -1.43 5.89 4.35
C LEU A 11 -1.83 6.06 5.81
N LYS A 12 -3.07 6.50 6.06
CA LYS A 12 -3.57 6.66 7.44
C LYS A 12 -3.55 5.31 8.18
N ARG A 13 -2.79 5.24 9.27
CA ARG A 13 -2.69 4.03 10.14
C ARG A 13 -4.05 3.53 10.64
N ALA A 14 -5.04 4.41 10.75
CA ALA A 14 -6.41 4.06 11.13
C ALA A 14 -7.10 3.12 10.11
N ILE A 15 -6.80 3.25 8.82
CA ILE A 15 -7.29 2.33 7.78
C ILE A 15 -6.72 0.93 8.02
N ILE A 16 -5.40 0.82 8.19
CA ILE A 16 -4.71 -0.45 8.48
C ILE A 16 -5.30 -1.12 9.72
N ALA A 17 -5.44 -0.36 10.81
CA ALA A 17 -6.00 -0.87 12.07
C ALA A 17 -7.48 -1.24 11.95
N GLY A 18 -8.24 -0.55 11.10
CA GLY A 18 -9.65 -0.83 10.84
C GLY A 18 -9.84 -2.11 10.03
N VAL A 19 -9.11 -2.25 8.92
CA VAL A 19 -9.13 -3.45 8.08
C VAL A 19 -8.74 -4.68 8.89
N LYS A 20 -7.63 -4.62 9.65
CA LYS A 20 -7.22 -5.74 10.54
C LYS A 20 -8.28 -6.12 11.57
N ARG A 21 -9.03 -5.14 12.10
CA ARG A 21 -10.11 -5.38 13.07
C ARG A 21 -11.33 -6.05 12.43
N ARG A 22 -11.66 -5.70 11.20
CA ARG A 22 -12.81 -6.29 10.48
C ARG A 22 -12.49 -7.63 9.84
N GLN A 23 -11.29 -7.79 9.31
CA GLN A 23 -10.82 -8.97 8.59
C GLN A 23 -9.41 -9.33 9.07
N SER A 24 -9.35 -10.11 10.16
CA SER A 24 -8.08 -10.54 10.79
C SER A 24 -7.22 -11.44 9.90
N GLU A 25 -7.85 -12.07 8.90
CA GLU A 25 -7.15 -12.88 7.90
C GLU A 25 -6.38 -12.04 6.88
N ILE A 26 -6.48 -10.71 6.87
CA ILE A 26 -5.67 -9.87 5.97
C ILE A 26 -4.31 -9.56 6.61
N ASP A 27 -3.22 -9.91 5.92
CA ASP A 27 -1.86 -9.50 6.32
C ASP A 27 -1.58 -8.09 5.82
N PHE A 28 -1.94 -7.09 6.64
CA PHE A 28 -1.67 -5.68 6.32
C PHE A 28 -0.43 -5.17 7.07
N ARG A 29 0.69 -4.98 6.38
CA ARG A 29 1.92 -4.43 6.99
C ARG A 29 1.90 -2.90 6.89
N ASN A 30 2.27 -2.19 7.96
CA ASN A 30 2.40 -0.74 7.92
C ASN A 30 3.77 -0.32 7.33
N ALA A 31 3.97 0.96 7.04
CA ALA A 31 5.21 1.47 6.46
C ALA A 31 6.42 1.39 7.41
N ASP A 32 6.21 1.55 8.72
CA ASP A 32 7.26 1.48 9.74
C ASP A 32 7.82 0.06 9.85
N ASP A 33 6.95 -0.95 9.89
CA ASP A 33 7.30 -2.38 9.91
C ASP A 33 8.12 -2.79 8.68
N ALA A 34 7.99 -2.03 7.59
CA ALA A 34 8.69 -2.24 6.33
C ALA A 34 9.87 -1.28 6.11
N LEU A 35 10.18 -0.41 7.08
CA LEU A 35 11.26 0.58 7.04
C LEU A 35 11.18 1.50 5.80
N LEU A 36 9.97 1.93 5.42
CA LEU A 36 9.76 2.76 4.23
C LEU A 36 9.98 4.26 4.44
N HIS A 37 10.36 4.69 5.65
CA HIS A 37 10.58 6.11 5.93
C HIS A 37 11.75 6.67 5.10
N GLY A 38 11.46 7.70 4.30
CA GLY A 38 12.45 8.33 3.41
C GLY A 38 12.89 7.45 2.24
N VAL A 39 12.14 6.39 1.93
CA VAL A 39 12.41 5.51 0.78
C VAL A 39 11.72 6.08 -0.45
N GLU A 40 12.45 6.17 -1.56
CA GLU A 40 11.93 6.59 -2.87
C GLU A 40 10.80 5.68 -3.38
N ASP A 41 9.81 6.24 -4.07
CA ASP A 41 8.61 5.53 -4.55
C ASP A 41 8.92 4.25 -5.33
N GLU A 42 9.92 4.27 -6.21
CA GLU A 42 10.34 3.09 -6.98
C GLU A 42 10.84 1.95 -6.08
N LYS A 43 11.54 2.29 -4.99
CA LYS A 43 12.03 1.31 -4.02
C LYS A 43 10.89 0.82 -3.13
N VAL A 44 9.93 1.68 -2.77
CA VAL A 44 8.71 1.26 -2.07
C VAL A 44 7.97 0.20 -2.88
N LEU A 45 7.76 0.44 -4.18
CA LEU A 45 7.16 -0.51 -5.11
C LEU A 45 7.95 -1.82 -5.21
N ALA A 46 9.27 -1.74 -5.32
CA ALA A 46 10.14 -2.93 -5.36
C ALA A 46 10.04 -3.78 -4.09
N ILE A 47 10.00 -3.15 -2.90
CA ILE A 47 9.85 -3.84 -1.63
C ILE A 47 8.49 -4.53 -1.54
N ALA A 48 7.41 -3.85 -1.92
CA ALA A 48 6.07 -4.43 -1.92
C ALA A 48 5.98 -5.62 -2.90
N ALA A 49 6.48 -5.46 -4.11
CA ALA A 49 6.50 -6.50 -5.14
C ALA A 49 7.32 -7.72 -4.73
N ARG A 50 8.56 -7.52 -4.25
CA ARG A 50 9.43 -8.59 -3.74
C ARG A 50 8.76 -9.40 -2.64
N ASP A 51 8.03 -8.73 -1.75
CA ASP A 51 7.36 -9.37 -0.62
C ASP A 51 5.99 -9.95 -0.99
N GLY A 52 5.56 -9.83 -2.26
CA GLY A 52 4.26 -10.32 -2.74
C GLY A 52 3.08 -9.59 -2.11
N ARG A 53 3.21 -8.27 -1.92
CA ARG A 53 2.20 -7.40 -1.30
C ARG A 53 1.67 -6.37 -2.30
N ILE A 54 0.37 -6.12 -2.25
CA ILE A 54 -0.27 -4.99 -2.95
C ILE A 54 0.06 -3.71 -2.17
N LEU A 55 0.62 -2.69 -2.84
CA LEU A 55 0.87 -1.39 -2.21
C LEU A 55 -0.45 -0.62 -2.09
N VAL A 56 -0.69 0.01 -0.94
CA VAL A 56 -1.85 0.86 -0.68
C VAL A 56 -1.37 2.24 -0.27
N SER A 57 -1.70 3.28 -1.05
CA SER A 57 -1.17 4.64 -0.90
C SER A 57 -2.28 5.69 -0.99
N HIS A 58 -2.06 6.86 -0.39
CA HIS A 58 -2.88 8.06 -0.63
C HIS A 58 -2.33 8.93 -1.79
N ASP A 59 -1.12 8.65 -2.28
CA ASP A 59 -0.48 9.44 -3.32
C ASP A 59 -1.07 9.12 -4.70
N ARG A 60 -2.06 9.90 -5.09
CA ARG A 60 -2.68 9.83 -6.42
C ARG A 60 -1.94 10.63 -7.48
N ASN A 61 -0.96 11.45 -7.09
CA ASN A 61 -0.31 12.41 -7.96
C ASN A 61 0.93 11.80 -8.63
N THR A 62 1.75 11.08 -7.87
CA THR A 62 3.02 10.51 -8.39
C THR A 62 2.93 9.00 -8.58
N MET A 63 2.26 8.29 -7.66
CA MET A 63 2.28 6.82 -7.62
C MET A 63 1.74 6.13 -8.88
N PRO A 64 0.72 6.64 -9.60
CA PRO A 64 0.32 6.06 -10.90
C PRO A 64 1.45 6.04 -11.93
N VAL A 65 2.26 7.11 -11.98
CA VAL A 65 3.38 7.23 -12.93
C VAL A 65 4.51 6.29 -12.51
N HIS A 66 4.90 6.30 -11.23
CA HIS A 66 5.90 5.38 -10.70
C HIS A 66 5.50 3.91 -10.90
N PHE A 67 4.23 3.59 -10.67
CA PHE A 67 3.70 2.23 -10.86
C PHE A 67 3.73 1.81 -12.33
N THR A 68 3.32 2.68 -13.25
CA THR A 68 3.37 2.41 -14.70
C THR A 68 4.80 2.14 -15.17
N ASN A 69 5.76 2.94 -14.71
CA ASN A 69 7.18 2.76 -15.01
C ASN A 69 7.72 1.46 -14.39
N PHE A 70 7.33 1.15 -13.15
CA PHE A 70 7.74 -0.06 -12.45
C PHE A 70 7.29 -1.32 -13.18
N ILE A 71 6.00 -1.40 -13.53
CA ILE A 71 5.42 -2.59 -14.19
C ILE A 71 5.86 -2.77 -15.64
N SER A 72 6.54 -1.78 -16.22
CA SER A 72 7.17 -1.93 -17.54
C SER A 72 8.36 -2.89 -17.52
N ASN A 73 8.94 -3.15 -16.34
CA ASN A 73 10.15 -3.98 -16.19
C ASN A 73 10.07 -5.05 -15.08
N GLN A 74 9.11 -4.95 -14.17
CA GLN A 74 8.99 -5.82 -12.99
C GLN A 74 7.54 -6.20 -12.73
N ASP A 75 7.28 -7.44 -12.35
CA ASP A 75 5.95 -7.86 -11.93
C ASP A 75 5.58 -7.22 -10.57
N SER A 76 4.31 -6.86 -10.41
CA SER A 76 3.77 -6.36 -9.15
C SER A 76 2.44 -7.04 -8.83
N PRO A 77 2.19 -7.38 -7.54
CA PRO A 77 0.86 -7.78 -7.09
C PRO A 77 -0.22 -6.72 -7.31
N GLY A 78 0.16 -5.44 -7.37
CA GLY A 78 -0.74 -4.33 -7.66
C GLY A 78 -0.53 -3.09 -6.80
N LEU A 79 -1.28 -2.04 -7.16
CA LEU A 79 -1.38 -0.77 -6.44
C LEU A 79 -2.86 -0.44 -6.20
N ILE A 80 -3.20 -0.07 -4.98
CA ILE A 80 -4.50 0.50 -4.60
C ILE A 80 -4.28 1.94 -4.15
N LEU A 81 -5.06 2.84 -4.74
CA LEU A 81 -5.05 4.26 -4.38
C LEU A 81 -6.33 4.61 -3.64
N ILE A 82 -6.18 5.20 -2.46
CA ILE A 82 -7.29 5.66 -1.64
C ILE A 82 -7.26 7.19 -1.63
N GLU A 83 -8.37 7.86 -1.94
CA GLU A 83 -8.41 9.32 -1.81
C GLU A 83 -8.16 9.76 -0.36
N GLN A 84 -7.29 10.74 -0.16
CA GLN A 84 -6.99 11.25 1.18
C GLN A 84 -8.22 11.90 1.86
N SER A 85 -9.17 12.41 1.06
CA SER A 85 -10.46 12.94 1.47
C SER A 85 -11.49 11.87 1.84
N LEU A 86 -11.29 10.61 1.43
CA LEU A 86 -12.23 9.53 1.73
C LEU A 86 -12.34 9.34 3.25
N PRO A 87 -13.56 9.29 3.82
CA PRO A 87 -13.72 8.97 5.23
C PRO A 87 -13.07 7.62 5.55
N VAL A 88 -12.32 7.55 6.66
CA VAL A 88 -11.59 6.33 7.05
C VAL A 88 -12.52 5.13 7.17
N ARG A 89 -13.75 5.33 7.63
CA ARG A 89 -14.78 4.29 7.68
C ARG A 89 -15.02 3.66 6.30
N ASP A 90 -15.22 4.49 5.29
CA ASP A 90 -15.55 4.04 3.94
C ASP A 90 -14.34 3.38 3.26
N ALA A 91 -13.12 3.81 3.60
CA ALA A 91 -11.88 3.15 3.16
C ALA A 91 -11.66 1.74 3.78
N ILE A 92 -12.41 1.40 4.84
CA ILE A 92 -12.30 0.11 5.55
C ILE A 92 -13.35 -0.90 5.04
N GLU A 93 -14.47 -0.46 4.45
CA GLU A 93 -15.56 -1.31 3.94
C GLU A 93 -15.25 -1.89 2.55
#